data_AF-A0AAW0L8X4-F1
#
_entry.id   AF-A0AAW0L8X4-F1
#
_cell.length_a   1.000
_cell.length_b   1.000
_cell.length_c   1.000
_cell.angle_alpha   90.00
_cell.angle_beta   90.00
_cell.angle_gamma   90.00
#
_symmetry.space_group_name_H-M   'P 1'
#
loop_
_entity.id
_entity.type
_entity.pdbx_description
1 polymer ?
#
loop_
_entity_poly.entity_id
_entity_poly.type
_entity_poly.pdbx_seq_one_letter_code
_entity_poly.pdbx_strand_id
1 'polypeptide(L)'
;MCAIVILSRNMGVGRIGGWGDQILERANVRVVNMNQMVWMDDTASINNVRMDKRAFRKLCDMLHIYGGFRPSKNMEMDEMVASFLHVLAHHAKNRVVARQLAWLGESISRNFNAILHAVLHLHNILFKKPEPIPENCTDERWKWFKVHYY
;
A
#
# COMPACT_ATOMS: atom_id res chain seq x y z
N MET A 1 -7.63 -14.62 -10.80
CA MET A 1 -6.52 -15.58 -11.03
C MET A 1 -6.48 -16.20 -12.44
N CYS A 2 -7.21 -15.70 -13.46
CA CYS A 2 -7.37 -16.47 -14.72
C CYS A 2 -6.70 -15.90 -15.98
N ALA A 3 -6.11 -14.70 -15.99
CA ALA A 3 -5.54 -14.16 -17.24
C ALA A 3 -4.06 -14.54 -17.48
N ILE A 4 -3.27 -14.75 -16.43
CA ILE A 4 -1.80 -14.89 -16.55
C ILE A 4 -1.38 -16.30 -17.00
N VAL A 5 -2.14 -17.34 -16.65
CA VAL A 5 -1.76 -18.74 -16.95
C VAL A 5 -1.85 -19.07 -18.44
N ILE A 6 -2.68 -18.36 -19.22
CA ILE A 6 -2.91 -18.66 -20.64
C ILE A 6 -1.70 -18.31 -21.52
N LEU A 7 -0.86 -17.36 -21.11
CA LEU A 7 0.34 -16.98 -21.88
C LEU A 7 1.54 -17.92 -21.67
N SER A 8 1.48 -18.85 -20.71
CA SER A 8 2.63 -19.69 -20.35
C SER A 8 2.84 -20.91 -21.26
N ARG A 9 1.92 -21.18 -22.21
CA ARG A 9 1.89 -22.48 -22.89
C ARG A 9 2.41 -22.51 -24.34
N ASN A 10 2.85 -21.38 -24.92
CA ASN A 10 3.10 -21.36 -26.37
C ASN A 10 4.29 -20.52 -26.90
N MET A 11 5.32 -20.21 -26.11
CA MET A 11 6.54 -19.62 -26.70
C MET A 11 7.78 -20.44 -26.37
N GLY A 12 8.38 -20.97 -27.44
CA GLY A 12 9.52 -21.86 -27.42
C GLY A 12 10.78 -21.24 -26.82
N VAL A 13 11.65 -22.14 -26.39
CA VAL A 13 12.98 -21.87 -25.83
C VAL A 13 13.82 -21.11 -26.86
N GLY A 14 14.06 -19.82 -26.61
CA GLY A 14 15.01 -18.99 -27.35
C GLY A 14 15.72 -18.02 -26.41
N ARG A 15 17.05 -18.18 -26.27
CA ARG A 15 17.92 -17.33 -25.46
C ARG A 15 18.14 -15.98 -26.13
N ILE A 16 17.57 -14.90 -25.60
CA ILE A 16 18.14 -13.53 -25.63
C ILE A 16 17.44 -12.65 -24.60
N GLY A 17 18.16 -12.32 -23.52
CA GLY A 17 17.71 -11.48 -22.40
C GLY A 17 17.35 -10.06 -22.83
N GLY A 18 16.08 -9.87 -23.22
CA GLY A 18 15.54 -8.59 -23.67
C GLY A 18 14.96 -7.76 -22.52
N TRP A 19 14.72 -6.47 -22.78
CA TRP A 19 13.97 -5.59 -21.87
C TRP A 19 12.62 -6.19 -21.44
N GLY A 20 11.99 -7.00 -22.30
CA GLY A 20 10.78 -7.75 -21.99
C GLY A 20 10.96 -8.76 -20.85
N ASP A 21 12.07 -9.50 -20.84
CA ASP A 21 12.38 -10.49 -19.79
C ASP A 21 12.62 -9.79 -18.45
N GLN A 22 13.27 -8.62 -18.47
CA GLN A 22 13.52 -7.83 -17.26
C GLN A 22 12.23 -7.21 -16.68
N ILE A 23 11.27 -6.85 -17.53
CA ILE A 23 9.94 -6.37 -17.11
C ILE A 23 9.11 -7.51 -16.50
N LEU A 24 9.13 -8.68 -17.15
CA LEU A 24 8.46 -9.89 -16.68
C LEU A 24 9.03 -10.37 -15.34
N GLU A 25 10.35 -10.37 -15.18
CA GLU A 25 11.02 -10.76 -13.94
C GLU A 25 10.66 -9.81 -12.78
N ARG A 26 10.66 -8.50 -13.03
CA ARG A 26 10.21 -7.51 -12.04
C ARG A 26 8.75 -7.68 -11.67
N ALA A 27 7.88 -8.06 -12.62
CA ALA A 27 6.48 -8.35 -12.33
C ALA A 27 6.33 -9.62 -11.46
N ASN A 28 7.09 -10.68 -11.75
CA ASN A 28 7.09 -11.90 -10.95
C ASN A 28 7.54 -11.65 -9.51
N VAL A 29 8.62 -10.88 -9.32
CA VAL A 29 9.09 -10.49 -7.98
C VAL A 29 8.03 -9.71 -7.21
N ARG A 30 7.30 -8.79 -7.86
CA ARG A 30 6.22 -8.03 -7.21
C ARG A 30 5.07 -8.93 -6.75
N VAL A 31 4.64 -9.88 -7.58
CA VAL A 31 3.58 -10.82 -7.24
C VAL A 31 3.99 -11.71 -6.04
N VAL A 32 5.22 -12.22 -6.05
CA VAL A 32 5.74 -13.04 -4.94
C VAL A 32 5.82 -12.24 -3.65
N ASN A 33 6.36 -11.03 -3.71
CA ASN A 33 6.45 -10.14 -2.55
C ASN A 33 5.07 -9.80 -1.97
N MET A 34 4.08 -9.51 -2.82
CA MET A 34 2.73 -9.24 -2.36
C MET A 34 2.10 -10.40 -1.63
N ASN A 35 2.30 -11.60 -2.18
CA ASN A 35 1.79 -12.80 -1.53
C ASN A 35 2.41 -12.94 -0.14
N GLN A 36 3.73 -12.77 -0.02
CA GLN A 36 4.46 -12.83 1.25
C GLN A 36 4.09 -11.72 2.24
N MET A 37 3.84 -10.50 1.75
CA MET A 37 3.55 -9.34 2.61
C MET A 37 2.13 -9.37 3.17
N VAL A 38 1.14 -9.77 2.37
CA VAL A 38 -0.28 -9.61 2.72
C VAL A 38 -1.02 -10.93 2.71
N TRP A 39 -0.87 -11.75 1.65
CA TRP A 39 -1.85 -12.81 1.39
C TRP A 39 -1.52 -14.19 2.03
N MET A 40 -0.28 -14.43 2.45
CA MET A 40 0.14 -15.69 3.09
C MET A 40 -0.72 -16.00 4.32
N ASP A 41 -0.69 -15.14 5.34
CA ASP A 41 -1.43 -15.30 6.58
C ASP A 41 -1.63 -13.93 7.27
N ASP A 42 -2.54 -13.88 8.25
CA ASP A 42 -2.85 -12.62 8.94
C ASP A 42 -1.69 -12.12 9.80
N THR A 43 -0.83 -13.00 10.32
CA THR A 43 0.36 -12.60 11.09
C THR A 43 1.36 -11.87 10.19
N ALA A 44 1.64 -12.40 9.00
CA ALA A 44 2.47 -11.74 8.00
C ALA A 44 1.90 -10.39 7.59
N SER A 45 0.59 -10.32 7.31
CA SER A 45 -0.09 -9.07 6.98
C SER A 45 0.02 -8.04 8.10
N ILE A 46 -0.28 -8.42 9.35
CA ILE A 46 -0.18 -7.51 10.51
C ILE A 46 1.26 -7.04 10.70
N ASN A 47 2.24 -7.93 10.54
CA ASN A 47 3.66 -7.58 10.71
C ASN A 47 4.15 -6.62 9.64
N ASN A 48 3.74 -6.79 8.39
CA ASN A 48 4.24 -6.02 7.24
C ASN A 48 3.44 -4.75 6.94
N VAL A 49 2.12 -4.76 7.15
CA VAL A 49 1.21 -3.66 6.76
C VAL A 49 0.30 -3.18 7.90
N ARG A 50 0.49 -3.69 9.13
CA ARG A 50 -0.25 -3.30 10.36
C ARG A 50 -1.76 -3.55 10.34
N MET A 51 -2.22 -4.45 9.48
CA MET A 51 -3.61 -4.86 9.39
C MET A 51 -3.72 -6.31 8.94
N ASP A 52 -4.79 -6.99 9.34
CA ASP A 52 -5.12 -8.33 8.82
C ASP A 52 -5.58 -8.26 7.36
N LYS A 53 -5.71 -9.42 6.71
CA LYS A 53 -6.08 -9.51 5.28
C LYS A 53 -7.45 -8.93 4.98
N ARG A 54 -8.40 -9.06 5.91
CA ARG A 54 -9.77 -8.60 5.74
C ARG A 54 -9.84 -7.08 5.80
N ALA A 55 -9.16 -6.48 6.76
CA ALA A 55 -9.01 -5.04 6.90
C ALA A 55 -8.28 -4.44 5.69
N PHE A 56 -7.22 -5.11 5.21
CA PHE A 56 -6.51 -4.71 4.00
C PHE A 56 -7.40 -4.67 2.76
N ARG A 57 -8.16 -5.75 2.50
CA ARG A 57 -9.10 -5.80 1.37
C ARG A 57 -10.13 -4.69 1.47
N LYS A 58 -10.71 -4.49 2.66
CA LYS A 58 -11.71 -3.44 2.91
C LYS A 58 -11.15 -2.04 2.65
N LEU A 59 -9.89 -1.78 3.02
CA LEU A 59 -9.22 -0.51 2.72
C LEU A 59 -9.07 -0.31 1.20
N CYS A 60 -8.65 -1.34 0.46
CA CYS A 60 -8.53 -1.28 -1.00
C CYS A 60 -9.89 -0.97 -1.65
N ASP A 61 -10.96 -1.64 -1.21
CA ASP A 61 -12.32 -1.39 -1.71
C ASP A 61 -12.76 0.06 -1.43
N MET A 62 -12.47 0.57 -0.23
CA MET A 62 -12.78 1.96 0.13
C MET A 62 -12.02 2.97 -0.72
N LEU A 63 -10.72 2.73 -0.95
CA LEU A 63 -9.89 3.59 -1.80
C LEU A 63 -10.40 3.61 -3.24
N HIS A 64 -10.87 2.46 -3.74
CA HIS A 64 -11.45 2.36 -5.07
C HIS A 64 -12.79 3.11 -5.18
N ILE A 65 -13.71 2.84 -4.26
CA ILE A 65 -15.10 3.31 -4.33
C ILE A 65 -15.23 4.78 -3.93
N TYR A 66 -14.62 5.16 -2.81
CA TYR A 66 -14.80 6.49 -2.21
C TYR A 66 -13.57 7.38 -2.38
N GLY A 67 -12.36 6.79 -2.43
CA GLY A 67 -11.11 7.53 -2.61
C GLY A 67 -10.81 7.91 -4.07
N GLY A 68 -11.61 7.42 -5.04
CA GLY A 68 -11.40 7.64 -6.47
C GLY A 68 -10.08 7.07 -7.00
N PHE A 69 -9.44 6.17 -6.24
CA PHE A 69 -8.13 5.65 -6.56
C PHE A 69 -8.21 4.63 -7.70
N ARG A 70 -7.36 4.81 -8.71
CA ARG A 70 -7.24 3.91 -9.85
C ARG A 70 -5.83 3.34 -9.93
N PRO A 71 -5.69 2.03 -10.21
CA PRO A 71 -4.38 1.42 -10.40
C PRO A 71 -3.68 2.02 -11.63
N SER A 72 -2.34 1.93 -11.64
CA SER A 72 -1.56 2.34 -12.80
C SER A 72 -1.51 1.21 -13.83
N LYS A 73 -1.23 1.51 -15.10
CA LYS A 73 -1.15 0.50 -16.18
C LYS A 73 -0.17 -0.66 -15.88
N ASN A 74 0.83 -0.40 -15.05
CA ASN A 74 1.92 -1.35 -14.77
C ASN A 74 1.83 -1.96 -13.37
N MET A 75 0.79 -1.60 -12.60
CA MET A 75 0.77 -1.86 -11.18
C MET A 75 -0.64 -1.97 -10.60
N GLU A 76 -0.90 -3.09 -9.93
CA GLU A 76 -2.20 -3.39 -9.33
C GLU A 76 -2.44 -2.55 -8.07
N MET A 77 -3.71 -2.29 -7.77
CA MET A 77 -4.11 -1.46 -6.62
C MET A 77 -3.58 -2.05 -5.31
N ASP A 78 -3.77 -3.36 -5.10
CA ASP A 78 -3.33 -4.06 -3.91
C ASP A 78 -1.82 -3.89 -3.71
N GLU A 79 -1.03 -3.98 -4.78
CA GLU A 79 0.42 -3.81 -4.73
C GLU A 79 0.82 -2.40 -4.29
N MET A 80 0.16 -1.38 -4.86
CA MET A 80 0.44 0.01 -4.53
C MET A 80 0.11 0.29 -3.05
N VAL A 81 -1.06 -0.18 -2.58
CA VAL A 81 -1.56 0.04 -1.22
C VAL A 81 -0.71 -0.68 -0.18
N ALA A 82 -0.35 -1.94 -0.41
CA ALA A 82 0.50 -2.71 0.53
C ALA A 82 1.86 -2.05 0.73
N SER A 83 2.43 -1.50 -0.33
CA SER A 83 3.75 -0.87 -0.26
C SER A 83 3.72 0.47 0.43
N PHE A 84 2.67 1.27 0.19
CA PHE A 84 2.40 2.48 0.94
C PHE A 84 2.30 2.18 2.45
N LEU A 85 1.51 1.17 2.82
CA LEU A 85 1.35 0.76 4.21
C LEU A 85 2.66 0.22 4.80
N HIS A 86 3.43 -0.54 4.03
CA HIS A 86 4.72 -1.06 4.48
C HIS A 86 5.73 0.05 4.76
N VAL A 87 5.78 1.09 3.92
CA VAL A 87 6.59 2.29 4.16
C VAL A 87 6.19 2.94 5.49
N LEU A 88 4.90 3.11 5.74
CA LEU A 88 4.39 3.70 6.99
C LEU A 88 4.65 2.80 8.21
N ALA A 89 4.45 1.49 8.07
CA ALA A 89 4.55 0.48 9.13
C ALA A 89 5.96 0.34 9.71
N HIS A 90 6.98 0.60 8.89
CA HIS A 90 8.39 0.39 9.22
C HIS A 90 9.26 1.63 9.04
N HIS A 91 8.66 2.79 8.74
CA HIS A 91 9.38 4.01 8.38
C HIS A 91 10.45 3.76 7.29
N ALA A 92 10.12 2.91 6.32
CA ALA A 92 11.08 2.45 5.32
C ALA A 92 11.43 3.57 4.34
N LYS A 93 12.72 3.78 4.08
CA LYS A 93 13.16 4.79 3.10
C LYS A 93 12.80 4.32 1.68
N ASN A 94 12.37 5.24 0.80
CA ASN A 94 12.00 4.94 -0.59
C ASN A 94 13.04 4.10 -1.35
N ARG A 95 14.34 4.32 -1.10
CA ARG A 95 15.43 3.54 -1.72
C ARG A 95 15.44 2.06 -1.31
N VAL A 96 15.04 1.76 -0.07
CA VAL A 96 14.96 0.38 0.45
C VAL A 96 13.76 -0.32 -0.17
N VAL A 97 12.61 0.36 -0.20
CA VAL A 97 11.38 -0.15 -0.83
C VAL A 97 11.56 -0.36 -2.34
N ALA A 98 12.29 0.52 -3.02
CA ALA A 98 12.62 0.36 -4.45
C ALA A 98 13.36 -0.95 -4.72
N ARG A 99 14.33 -1.27 -3.85
CA ARG A 99 15.11 -2.49 -3.97
C ARG A 99 14.30 -3.73 -3.62
N GLN A 100 13.54 -3.68 -2.53
CA GLN A 100 12.76 -4.82 -2.04
C GLN A 100 11.61 -5.17 -2.99
N LEU A 101 10.89 -4.17 -3.48
CA LEU A 101 9.71 -4.36 -4.32
C LEU A 101 10.01 -4.32 -5.82
N ALA A 102 11.28 -4.18 -6.20
CA ALA A 102 11.72 -4.03 -7.60
C ALA A 102 11.01 -2.87 -8.34
N TRP A 103 10.74 -1.77 -7.63
CA TRP A 103 10.15 -0.56 -8.21
C TRP A 103 11.21 0.45 -8.61
N LEU A 104 10.86 1.29 -9.60
CA LEU A 104 11.58 2.54 -9.82
C LEU A 104 11.24 3.52 -8.69
N GLY A 105 12.24 4.19 -8.12
CA GLY A 105 12.04 5.12 -6.99
C GLY A 105 11.05 6.26 -7.28
N GLU A 106 11.03 6.75 -8.52
CA GLU A 106 10.03 7.74 -8.99
C GLU A 106 8.60 7.18 -8.93
N SER A 107 8.42 5.90 -9.27
CA SER A 107 7.11 5.23 -9.21
C SER A 107 6.65 5.06 -7.77
N ILE A 108 7.57 4.82 -6.82
CA ILE A 108 7.23 4.78 -5.38
C ILE A 108 6.71 6.14 -4.93
N SER A 109 7.41 7.23 -5.23
CA SER A 109 6.99 8.56 -4.79
C SER A 109 5.63 8.96 -5.36
N ARG A 110 5.41 8.73 -6.67
CA ARG A 110 4.12 9.03 -7.32
C ARG A 110 2.99 8.20 -6.73
N ASN A 111 3.20 6.89 -6.59
CA ASN A 111 2.19 5.98 -6.05
C ASN A 111 1.89 6.30 -4.58
N PHE A 112 2.92 6.60 -3.79
CA PHE A 112 2.78 6.98 -2.39
C PHE A 112 1.91 8.24 -2.24
N ASN A 113 2.21 9.29 -3.02
CA ASN A 113 1.42 10.52 -2.97
C ASN A 113 -0.01 10.32 -3.49
N ALA A 114 -0.20 9.53 -4.56
CA ALA A 114 -1.54 9.24 -5.08
C ALA A 114 -2.41 8.52 -4.05
N ILE A 115 -1.84 7.53 -3.33
CA ILE A 115 -2.55 6.83 -2.25
C ILE A 115 -2.78 7.76 -1.06
N LEU A 116 -1.80 8.56 -0.67
CA LEU A 116 -1.96 9.55 0.41
C LEU A 116 -3.13 10.48 0.12
N HIS A 117 -3.23 11.02 -1.09
CA HIS A 117 -4.36 11.85 -1.51
C HIS A 117 -5.69 11.09 -1.42
N ALA A 118 -5.76 9.84 -1.87
CA ALA A 118 -6.97 9.04 -1.76
C ALA A 118 -7.37 8.78 -0.30
N VAL A 119 -6.41 8.45 0.58
CA VAL A 119 -6.64 8.28 2.02
C VAL A 119 -7.14 9.58 2.66
N LEU A 120 -6.58 10.74 2.28
CA LEU A 120 -7.05 12.03 2.77
C LEU A 120 -8.48 12.36 2.30
N HIS A 121 -8.92 11.88 1.14
CA HIS A 121 -10.33 12.00 0.75
C HIS A 121 -11.25 11.10 1.60
N LEU A 122 -10.75 9.96 2.06
CA LEU A 122 -11.48 9.06 2.97
C LEU A 122 -11.57 9.58 4.41
N HIS A 123 -10.92 10.70 4.74
CA HIS A 123 -10.84 11.21 6.13
C HIS A 123 -12.24 11.39 6.75
N ASN A 124 -13.22 11.84 5.97
CA ASN A 124 -14.60 12.04 6.42
C ASN A 124 -15.35 10.74 6.74
N ILE A 125 -14.87 9.62 6.20
CA ILE A 125 -15.48 8.28 6.37
C ILE A 125 -14.74 7.52 7.47
N LEU A 126 -13.40 7.61 7.49
CA LEU A 126 -12.55 6.83 8.39
C LEU A 126 -12.35 7.49 9.74
N PHE A 127 -12.26 8.82 9.80
CA PHE A 127 -12.02 9.52 11.05
C PHE A 127 -13.32 10.04 11.64
N LYS A 128 -13.47 9.85 12.95
CA LYS A 128 -14.49 10.57 13.70
C LYS A 128 -14.21 12.07 13.59
N LYS A 129 -15.26 12.86 13.43
CA LYS A 129 -15.14 14.30 13.62
C LYS A 129 -14.58 14.54 15.03
N PRO A 130 -13.47 15.28 15.16
CA PRO A 130 -12.93 15.57 16.48
C PRO A 130 -13.98 16.37 17.26
N GLU A 131 -14.34 15.88 18.44
CA GLU A 131 -15.13 16.64 19.39
C GLU A 131 -14.18 17.54 20.19
N PRO A 132 -14.56 18.80 20.45
CA PRO A 132 -13.78 19.67 21.32
C PRO A 132 -13.57 19.01 22.68
N ILE A 133 -12.32 18.95 23.13
CA ILE A 133 -12.01 18.43 24.46
C ILE A 133 -12.54 19.42 25.50
N PRO A 134 -13.43 19.02 26.43
CA PRO A 134 -13.91 19.92 27.48
C PRO A 134 -12.76 20.41 28.36
N GLU A 135 -12.82 21.66 28.82
CA GLU A 135 -11.77 22.24 29.68
C GLU A 135 -11.54 21.44 30.97
N ASN A 136 -12.61 20.82 31.48
CA ASN A 136 -12.61 19.96 32.68
C ASN A 136 -12.29 18.49 32.39
N CYS A 137 -11.78 18.13 31.19
CA CYS A 137 -11.38 16.76 30.89
C CYS A 137 -10.27 16.30 31.87
N THR A 138 -10.55 15.25 32.64
CA THR A 138 -9.66 14.68 33.65
C THR A 138 -8.71 13.62 33.10
N ASP A 139 -8.84 13.23 31.82
CA ASP A 139 -7.97 12.24 31.20
C ASP A 139 -6.59 12.85 30.94
N GLU A 140 -5.59 12.31 31.66
CA GLU A 140 -4.20 12.77 31.63
C GLU A 140 -3.57 12.72 30.24
N ARG A 141 -4.06 11.87 29.33
CA ARG A 141 -3.51 11.75 27.96
C ARG A 141 -3.70 13.04 27.17
N TRP A 142 -4.73 13.82 27.48
CA TRP A 142 -5.04 15.07 26.78
C TRP A 142 -4.25 16.28 27.27
N LYS A 143 -3.48 16.16 28.37
CA LYS A 143 -2.71 17.28 28.92
C LYS A 143 -1.72 17.89 27.92
N TRP A 144 -1.19 17.08 27.02
CA TRP A 144 -0.21 17.49 26.01
C TRP A 144 -0.81 18.26 24.83
N PHE A 145 -2.14 18.32 24.74
CA PHE A 145 -2.87 18.96 23.65
C PHE A 145 -3.62 20.23 24.08
N LYS A 146 -3.49 20.64 25.35
CA LYS A 146 -4.06 21.91 25.83
C LYS A 146 -3.24 23.07 25.25
N VAL A 147 -3.87 23.87 24.38
CA VAL A 147 -3.26 25.10 23.86
C VAL A 147 -3.35 26.16 24.95
N HIS A 148 -2.21 26.59 25.47
CA HIS A 148 -2.16 27.74 26.37
C HIS A 148 -2.33 29.00 25.53
N TYR A 149 -3.48 29.67 25.65
CA TYR A 149 -3.65 31.02 25.15
C TYR A 149 -2.86 31.96 26.08
N TYR A 150 -1.89 32.67 25.53
CA TYR A 150 -1.18 33.77 26.20
C TYR A 150 -1.95 35.07 26.04
#